data_AF-A0A397GHM8-F1
#
_entry.id   AF-A0A397GHM8-F1
#
_cell.length_a   1.000
_cell.length_b   1.000
_cell.length_c   1.000
_cell.angle_alpha   90.00
_cell.angle_beta   90.00
_cell.angle_gamma   90.00
#
_symmetry.space_group_name_H-M   'P 1'
#
loop_
_entity.id
_entity.type
_entity.pdbx_description
1 polymer ?
#
loop_
_entity_poly.entity_id
_entity_poly.type
_entity_poly.pdbx_seq_one_letter_code
_entity_poly.pdbx_strand_id
1 'polypeptide(L)'
;MYLSEEEINQFEIDAQNWIRTFYCPTQGYMNSSQILGLYRKEDVTPYMHVFAKHVPQFLHQLKKKDLSLQVFSTSSIEKKNHKQVRLFFGGTTMGGGIDGESAVYKII
;
A
#
# COMPACT_ATOMS: atom_id res chain seq x y z
N MET A 1 -14.94 -9.67 5.18
CA MET A 1 -15.70 -9.96 3.94
C MET A 1 -15.05 -11.17 3.31
N TYR A 2 -15.78 -12.27 3.16
CA TYR A 2 -15.28 -13.48 2.52
C TYR A 2 -15.48 -13.35 1.02
N LEU A 3 -14.43 -13.57 0.24
CA LEU A 3 -14.49 -13.53 -1.22
C LEU A 3 -14.88 -14.92 -1.75
N SER A 4 -15.71 -14.96 -2.80
CA SER A 4 -16.01 -16.18 -3.55
C SER A 4 -14.79 -16.63 -4.38
N GLU A 5 -14.84 -17.82 -4.99
CA GLU A 5 -13.69 -18.32 -5.76
C GLU A 5 -13.59 -17.52 -7.05
N GLU A 6 -14.76 -17.24 -7.62
CA GLU A 6 -14.99 -16.46 -8.82
C GLU A 6 -14.46 -15.04 -8.63
N GLU A 7 -14.70 -14.40 -7.47
CA GLU A 7 -14.16 -13.09 -7.15
C GLU A 7 -12.63 -13.09 -7.06
N ILE A 8 -12.03 -14.13 -6.44
CA ILE A 8 -10.56 -14.25 -6.35
C ILE A 8 -9.95 -14.48 -7.74
N ASN A 9 -10.55 -15.33 -8.56
CA ASN A 9 -10.11 -15.61 -9.93
C ASN A 9 -10.20 -14.36 -10.81
N GLN A 10 -11.31 -13.62 -10.72
CA GLN A 10 -11.49 -12.38 -11.45
C GLN A 10 -10.47 -11.33 -11.00
N PHE A 11 -10.25 -11.21 -9.70
CA PHE A 11 -9.22 -10.34 -9.15
C PHE A 11 -7.81 -10.69 -9.68
N GLU A 12 -7.46 -11.98 -9.79
CA GLU A 12 -6.17 -12.38 -10.37
C GLU A 12 -6.03 -11.91 -11.82
N ILE A 13 -7.06 -12.13 -12.64
CA ILE A 13 -7.07 -11.71 -14.05
C ILE A 13 -6.90 -10.18 -14.15
N ASP A 14 -7.67 -9.45 -13.35
CA ASP A 14 -7.67 -7.98 -13.38
C ASP A 14 -6.33 -7.41 -12.91
N ALA A 15 -5.76 -7.95 -11.84
CA ALA A 15 -4.46 -7.51 -11.32
C ALA A 15 -3.32 -7.79 -12.30
N GLN A 16 -3.36 -8.94 -12.99
CA GLN A 16 -2.38 -9.26 -14.03
C GLN A 16 -2.52 -8.35 -15.26
N ASN A 17 -3.75 -8.07 -15.68
CA ASN A 17 -4.01 -7.14 -16.79
C ASN A 17 -3.57 -5.72 -16.43
N TRP A 18 -3.84 -5.27 -15.21
CA TRP A 18 -3.38 -3.98 -14.72
C TRP A 18 -1.86 -3.83 -14.79
N ILE A 19 -1.11 -4.85 -14.33
CA ILE A 19 0.35 -4.85 -14.42
C ILE A 19 0.85 -4.84 -15.87
N ARG A 20 0.20 -5.60 -16.77
CA ARG A 20 0.55 -5.59 -18.20
C ARG A 20 0.32 -4.23 -18.84
N THR A 21 -0.77 -3.56 -18.48
CA THR A 21 -1.08 -2.21 -18.94
C THR A 21 -0.07 -1.19 -18.40
N PHE A 22 0.36 -1.35 -17.14
CA PHE A 22 1.30 -0.43 -16.50
C PHE A 22 2.61 -0.28 -17.31
N TYR A 23 3.26 -1.39 -17.66
CA TYR A 23 4.50 -1.36 -18.44
C TYR A 23 4.30 -1.58 -19.95
N CYS A 24 3.08 -1.41 -20.46
CA CYS A 24 2.79 -1.65 -21.87
C CYS A 24 3.68 -0.75 -22.75
N PRO A 25 4.46 -1.31 -23.70
CA PRO A 25 5.30 -0.52 -24.57
C PRO A 25 4.46 0.35 -25.48
N THR A 26 5.04 1.45 -25.96
CA THR A 26 4.38 2.32 -26.95
C THR A 26 3.94 1.50 -28.16
N GLN A 27 2.64 1.57 -28.48
CA GLN A 27 2.03 0.89 -29.61
C GLN A 27 1.58 1.92 -30.65
N GLY A 28 1.96 1.72 -31.92
CA GLY A 28 1.56 2.57 -33.04
C GLY A 28 2.71 2.81 -34.01
N TYR A 29 2.37 3.28 -35.22
CA TYR A 29 3.35 3.69 -36.22
C TYR A 29 3.54 5.22 -36.17
N MET A 30 4.66 5.73 -36.70
CA MET A 30 4.96 7.18 -36.75
C MET A 30 3.84 8.03 -37.39
N ASN A 31 2.95 7.42 -38.19
CA ASN A 31 1.92 8.09 -38.98
C ASN A 31 0.49 7.72 -38.58
N SER A 32 0.27 7.09 -37.42
CA SER A 32 -1.05 6.71 -36.90
C SER A 32 -1.19 7.10 -35.43
N SER A 33 -2.39 7.00 -34.86
CA SER A 33 -2.61 7.15 -33.42
C SER A 33 -1.64 6.26 -32.63
N GLN A 34 -0.79 6.87 -31.80
CA GLN A 34 0.15 6.18 -30.93
C GLN A 34 -0.42 6.11 -29.51
N ILE A 35 -0.39 4.92 -28.91
CA ILE A 35 -0.60 4.73 -27.49
C ILE A 35 0.78 4.75 -26.85
N LEU A 36 1.12 5.82 -26.15
CA LEU A 36 2.42 5.96 -25.50
C LEU A 36 2.48 5.08 -24.24
N GLY A 37 3.49 4.22 -24.16
CA GLY A 37 3.82 3.50 -22.93
C GLY A 37 4.46 4.45 -21.92
N LEU A 38 4.00 4.43 -20.66
CA LEU A 38 4.47 5.35 -19.63
C LEU A 38 5.63 4.78 -18.79
N TYR A 39 5.61 3.47 -18.53
CA TYR A 39 6.56 2.81 -17.65
C TYR A 39 7.22 1.62 -18.34
N ARG A 40 8.40 1.26 -17.85
CA ARG A 40 9.12 0.07 -18.27
C ARG A 40 8.84 -1.08 -17.31
N LYS A 41 9.22 -2.29 -17.73
CA LYS A 41 9.06 -3.48 -16.91
C LYS A 41 9.91 -3.38 -15.62
N GLU A 42 11.04 -2.70 -15.69
CA GLU A 42 11.96 -2.48 -14.57
C GLU A 42 11.39 -1.51 -13.52
N ASP A 43 10.39 -0.71 -13.89
CA ASP A 43 9.73 0.25 -12.99
C ASP A 43 8.66 -0.42 -12.12
N VAL A 44 8.41 -1.73 -12.31
CA VAL A 44 7.48 -2.49 -11.47
C VAL A 44 8.06 -2.63 -10.06
N THR A 45 7.43 -1.98 -9.10
CA THR A 45 7.86 -2.05 -7.70
C THR A 45 7.59 -3.42 -7.08
N PRO A 46 8.31 -3.79 -6.01
CA PRO A 46 8.03 -5.03 -5.28
C PRO A 46 6.58 -5.17 -4.80
N TYR A 47 5.95 -4.06 -4.37
CA TYR A 47 4.54 -4.07 -3.93
C TYR A 47 3.58 -4.40 -5.06
N MET A 48 3.84 -3.90 -6.27
CA MET A 48 3.05 -4.20 -7.46
C MET A 48 3.16 -5.67 -7.87
N HIS A 49 4.38 -6.22 -7.80
CA HIS A 49 4.61 -7.64 -8.05
C HIS A 49 3.87 -8.52 -7.04
N VAL A 50 4.01 -8.22 -5.74
CA VAL A 50 3.28 -8.93 -4.68
C VAL A 50 1.78 -8.84 -4.88
N PHE A 51 1.26 -7.65 -5.19
CA PHE A 51 -0.16 -7.42 -5.43
C PHE A 51 -0.71 -8.28 -6.57
N ALA A 52 -0.06 -8.32 -7.73
CA ALA A 52 -0.60 -9.01 -8.89
C ALA A 52 -0.29 -10.52 -8.94
N LYS A 53 0.74 -10.99 -8.22
CA LYS A 53 1.17 -12.40 -8.26
C LYS A 53 0.91 -13.17 -6.98
N HIS A 54 1.15 -12.56 -5.82
CA HIS A 54 1.12 -13.27 -4.55
C HIS A 54 -0.16 -13.04 -3.74
N VAL A 55 -0.80 -11.87 -3.86
CA VAL A 55 -2.09 -11.63 -3.18
C VAL A 55 -3.17 -12.62 -3.65
N PRO A 56 -3.37 -12.89 -4.97
CA PRO A 56 -4.37 -13.89 -5.40
C PRO A 56 -4.06 -15.29 -4.85
N GLN A 57 -2.81 -15.73 -4.95
CA GLN A 57 -2.35 -17.01 -4.41
C GLN A 57 -2.63 -17.11 -2.90
N PHE A 58 -2.37 -16.03 -2.16
CA PHE A 58 -2.62 -15.98 -0.73
C PHE A 58 -4.12 -15.98 -0.41
N LEU A 59 -4.95 -15.27 -1.17
CA LEU A 59 -6.40 -15.29 -1.03
C LEU A 59 -6.99 -16.70 -1.19
N HIS A 60 -6.52 -17.48 -2.16
CA HIS A 60 -6.91 -18.90 -2.29
C HIS A 60 -6.53 -19.73 -1.06
N GLN A 61 -5.33 -19.52 -0.50
CA GLN A 61 -4.90 -20.22 0.71
C GLN A 61 -5.73 -19.82 1.93
N LEU A 62 -6.04 -18.53 2.07
CA LEU A 62 -6.86 -18.01 3.15
C LEU A 62 -8.27 -18.57 3.08
N LYS A 63 -8.85 -18.62 1.89
CA LYS A 63 -10.18 -19.18 1.68
C LYS A 63 -10.28 -20.66 2.07
N LYS A 64 -9.26 -21.46 1.75
CA LYS A 64 -9.19 -22.87 2.20
C LYS A 64 -9.18 -23.02 3.73
N LYS A 65 -8.74 -21.99 4.44
CA LYS A 65 -8.66 -21.96 5.91
C LYS A 65 -9.81 -21.19 6.56
N ASP A 66 -10.78 -20.72 5.78
CA ASP A 66 -11.85 -19.83 6.22
C ASP A 66 -11.32 -18.57 6.94
N LEU A 67 -10.23 -18.02 6.42
CA LEU A 67 -9.60 -16.80 6.92
C LEU A 67 -9.78 -15.64 5.94
N SER A 68 -9.74 -14.42 6.47
CA SER A 68 -9.75 -13.20 5.66
C SER A 68 -8.42 -12.46 5.72
N LEU A 69 -8.10 -11.74 4.66
CA LEU A 69 -6.87 -10.93 4.58
C LEU A 69 -6.80 -9.85 5.67
N GLN A 70 -7.96 -9.39 6.16
CA GLN A 70 -8.07 -8.36 7.20
C GLN A 70 -7.39 -8.76 8.50
N VAL A 71 -7.32 -10.06 8.81
CA VAL A 71 -6.66 -10.59 10.02
C VAL A 71 -5.16 -10.27 10.03
N PHE A 72 -4.56 -10.11 8.85
CA PHE A 72 -3.14 -9.80 8.68
C PHE A 72 -2.88 -8.28 8.58
N SER A 73 -3.89 -7.44 8.77
CA SER A 73 -3.72 -5.99 8.73
C SER A 73 -2.94 -5.46 9.94
N THR A 74 -1.95 -4.60 9.67
CA THR A 74 -1.17 -3.88 10.71
C THR A 74 -1.88 -2.63 11.24
N SER A 75 -3.05 -2.28 10.71
CA SER A 75 -3.77 -1.05 11.02
C SER A 75 -4.02 -0.83 12.53
N SER A 76 -4.32 -1.88 13.28
CA SER A 76 -4.50 -1.81 14.73
C SER A 76 -3.23 -1.40 15.47
N ILE A 77 -2.07 -1.89 15.01
CA ILE A 77 -0.75 -1.57 15.59
C ILE A 77 -0.41 -0.11 15.28
N GLU A 78 -0.57 0.32 14.03
CA GLU A 78 -0.37 1.71 13.61
C GLU A 78 -1.27 2.67 14.39
N LYS A 79 -2.55 2.32 14.57
CA LYS A 79 -3.50 3.11 15.36
C LYS A 79 -3.11 3.20 16.83
N LYS A 80 -2.61 2.11 17.42
CA LYS A 80 -2.12 2.09 18.80
C LYS A 80 -0.90 3.02 18.95
N ASN A 81 0.08 2.90 18.04
CA ASN A 81 1.27 3.74 18.03
C ASN A 81 0.91 5.21 17.85
N HIS A 82 0.03 5.54 16.91
CA HIS A 82 -0.45 6.91 16.69
C HIS A 82 -1.14 7.47 17.94
N LYS A 83 -2.03 6.70 18.59
CA LYS A 83 -2.69 7.12 19.83
C LYS A 83 -1.70 7.34 20.97
N GLN A 84 -0.69 6.49 21.11
CA GLN A 84 0.34 6.63 22.13
C GLN A 84 1.16 7.91 21.93
N VAL A 85 1.67 8.14 20.71
CA VAL A 85 2.38 9.37 20.36
C VAL A 85 1.49 10.60 20.59
N ARG A 86 0.23 10.55 20.15
CA ARG A 86 -0.73 11.64 20.34
C ARG A 86 -1.05 11.91 21.81
N LEU A 87 -1.18 10.89 22.67
CA LEU A 87 -1.47 11.11 24.09
C LEU A 87 -0.25 11.66 24.83
N PHE A 88 0.94 11.12 24.54
CA PHE A 88 2.17 11.55 25.17
C PHE A 88 2.55 12.99 24.78
N PHE A 89 2.46 13.33 23.50
CA PHE A 89 2.85 14.65 22.98
C PHE A 89 1.69 15.63 22.78
N GLY A 90 0.44 15.17 22.79
CA GLY A 90 -0.72 16.04 22.52
C GLY A 90 -1.21 16.83 23.74
N GLY A 91 -0.78 16.44 24.95
CA GLY A 91 -0.96 17.23 26.18
C GLY A 91 0.23 18.14 26.48
N THR A 92 1.39 17.88 25.89
CA THR A 92 2.51 18.81 25.90
C THR A 92 2.28 19.81 24.78
N THR A 93 1.79 21.01 25.10
CA THR A 93 2.18 22.16 24.30
C THR A 93 3.71 22.11 24.16
N MET A 94 4.26 22.53 23.02
CA MET A 94 5.71 22.78 22.91
C MET A 94 6.19 23.94 23.82
N GLY A 95 5.54 24.13 24.97
CA GLY A 95 5.87 25.02 26.08
C GLY A 95 6.08 24.18 27.34
N GLY A 96 6.84 23.09 27.23
CA GLY A 96 7.41 22.40 28.39
C GLY A 96 8.37 23.36 29.09
N GLY A 97 7.81 24.22 29.94
CA GLY A 97 8.52 25.23 30.67
C GLY A 97 7.53 26.17 31.37
N ILE A 98 7.59 26.20 32.69
CA ILE A 98 7.14 27.35 33.50
C ILE A 98 7.96 28.61 33.15
N ASP A 99 9.05 28.42 32.39
CA ASP A 99 9.96 29.41 31.89
C ASP A 99 9.82 29.37 30.35
N GLY A 100 9.50 30.50 29.72
CA GLY A 100 9.11 30.61 28.31
C GLY A 100 10.19 30.28 27.26
N GLU A 101 11.18 29.45 27.58
CA GLU A 101 12.23 29.03 26.67
C GLU A 101 12.11 27.55 26.29
N SER A 102 12.08 27.31 24.98
CA SER A 102 12.06 25.97 24.38
C SER A 102 13.28 25.16 24.82
N ALA A 103 13.07 23.89 25.18
CA ALA A 103 14.13 22.94 25.54
C ALA A 103 15.18 22.75 24.44
N VAL A 104 14.88 23.14 23.20
CA VAL A 104 15.81 23.12 22.05
C VAL A 104 16.98 24.08 22.27
N TYR A 105 16.77 25.20 22.95
CA TYR A 105 17.84 26.18 23.24
C TYR A 105 18.73 25.79 24.42
N LYS A 106 18.41 24.71 25.16
CA LYS A 106 19.22 24.22 26.29
C LYS A 106 20.24 23.15 25.89
N ILE A 107 20.20 22.68 24.64
CA ILE A 107 21.08 21.61 24.13
C ILE A 107 22.18 22.17 23.21
N ILE A 108 22.08 23.44 22.80
CA ILE A 108 23.07 24.13 21.95
C ILE A 108 23.92 25.07 22.80
#